data_AF-A0A2P6FSF3-F1
#
_entry.id   AF-A0A2P6FSF3-F1
#
_cell.length_a   1.000
_cell.length_b   1.000
_cell.length_c   1.000
_cell.angle_alpha   90.00
_cell.angle_beta   90.00
_cell.angle_gamma   90.00
#
_symmetry.space_group_name_H-M   'P 1'
#
loop_
_entity.id
_entity.type
_entity.pdbx_description
1 polymer ?
#
loop_
_entity_poly.entity_id
_entity_poly.type
_entity_poly.pdbx_seq_one_letter_code
_entity_poly.pdbx_strand_id
1 'polypeptide(L)'
;MPMINTNVAAIKARSSLDKVQRELDTSIGRLSSGKRITRAHDDASGSAIAGRMESQIRGLTMNVRSAKDGQALVDTQEGAMAEISSILQRMRELAVQATSGTVNLNTSDKNYLQVENKALLQEIVAIGVNTKFNDTQILAGAAF
;
A
#
# COMPACT_ATOMS: atom_id res chain seq x y z
N MET A 1 73.90 26.24 -4.24
CA MET A 1 73.52 27.32 -5.17
C MET A 1 72.01 27.55 -5.05
N PRO A 2 71.52 28.77 -4.80
CA PRO A 2 70.09 29.03 -4.86
C PRO A 2 69.65 28.99 -6.33
N MET A 3 68.76 28.06 -6.67
CA MET A 3 68.17 27.96 -8.00
C MET A 3 67.18 29.12 -8.17
N ILE A 4 67.56 30.17 -8.89
CA ILE A 4 66.73 31.39 -9.10
C ILE A 4 65.56 31.11 -10.06
N ASN A 5 65.69 30.13 -10.94
CA ASN A 5 64.72 29.87 -12.02
C ASN A 5 63.54 28.97 -11.61
N THR A 6 63.69 28.15 -10.56
CA THR A 6 62.63 27.24 -10.08
C THR A 6 62.52 27.35 -8.56
N ASN A 7 61.51 28.06 -8.08
CA ASN A 7 61.24 28.20 -6.65
C ASN A 7 60.56 26.94 -6.10
N VAL A 8 61.37 25.97 -5.65
CA VAL A 8 60.91 24.69 -5.11
C VAL A 8 60.03 24.87 -3.85
N ALA A 9 60.28 25.90 -3.03
CA ALA A 9 59.46 26.18 -1.85
C ALA A 9 58.05 26.64 -2.24
N ALA A 10 57.93 27.52 -3.25
CA ALA A 10 56.64 27.95 -3.79
C ALA A 10 55.87 26.81 -4.45
N ILE A 11 56.55 25.92 -5.19
CA ILE A 11 55.92 24.73 -5.81
C ILE A 11 55.38 23.79 -4.73
N LYS A 12 56.13 23.55 -3.65
CA LYS A 12 55.67 22.74 -2.51
C LYS A 12 54.47 23.38 -1.81
N ALA A 13 54.51 24.69 -1.57
CA ALA A 13 53.38 25.42 -0.97
C ALA A 13 52.12 25.33 -1.84
N ARG A 14 52.26 25.50 -3.16
CA ARG A 14 51.15 25.34 -4.11
C ARG A 14 50.60 23.91 -4.14
N SER A 15 51.46 22.90 -4.16
CA SER A 15 51.01 21.50 -4.10
C SER A 15 50.25 21.18 -2.81
N SER A 16 50.64 21.76 -1.68
CA SER A 16 49.90 21.64 -0.42
C SER A 16 48.55 22.37 -0.47
N LEU A 17 48.52 23.59 -1.02
CA LEU A 17 47.27 24.33 -1.23
C LEU A 17 46.30 23.58 -2.14
N ASP A 18 46.77 22.98 -3.24
CA ASP A 18 45.94 22.17 -4.14
C ASP A 18 45.39 20.91 -3.46
N LYS A 19 46.06 20.40 -2.43
CA LYS A 19 45.54 19.30 -1.59
C LYS A 19 44.45 19.81 -0.65
N VAL A 20 44.68 20.91 0.05
CA VAL A 20 43.69 21.53 0.96
C VAL A 20 42.43 21.96 0.20
N GLN A 21 42.59 22.54 -0.99
CA GLN A 21 41.44 22.93 -1.82
C GLN A 21 40.55 21.72 -2.16
N ARG A 22 41.15 20.58 -2.53
CA ARG A 22 40.40 19.34 -2.81
C ARG A 22 39.68 18.79 -1.57
N GLU A 23 40.31 18.84 -0.40
CA GLU A 23 39.69 18.44 0.87
C GLU A 23 38.53 19.39 1.26
N LEU A 24 38.68 20.69 1.00
CA LEU A 24 37.64 21.68 1.22
C LEU A 24 36.45 21.47 0.28
N ASP A 25 36.69 21.25 -1.02
CA ASP A 25 35.64 21.01 -2.00
C ASP A 25 34.81 19.74 -1.67
N THR A 26 35.47 18.68 -1.18
CA THR A 26 34.76 17.46 -0.73
C THR A 26 33.93 17.70 0.53
N SER A 27 34.45 18.49 1.47
CA SER A 27 33.73 18.88 2.69
C SER A 27 32.50 19.73 2.38
N ILE A 28 32.62 20.69 1.45
CA ILE A 28 31.50 21.49 0.95
C ILE A 28 30.47 20.61 0.25
N GLY A 29 30.90 19.65 -0.58
CA GLY A 29 29.98 18.71 -1.23
C GLY A 29 29.18 17.84 -0.23
N ARG A 30 29.82 17.39 0.85
CA ARG A 30 29.15 16.66 1.93
C ARG A 30 28.17 17.55 2.69
N LEU A 31 28.57 18.78 3.01
CA LEU A 31 27.72 19.76 3.68
C LEU A 31 26.48 20.09 2.83
N SER A 32 26.66 20.37 1.54
CA SER A 32 25.58 20.75 0.63
C SER A 32 24.58 19.62 0.37
N SER A 33 25.04 18.36 0.38
CA SER A 33 24.18 17.19 0.15
C SER A 33 23.57 16.64 1.43
N GLY A 34 24.12 16.98 2.59
CA GLY A 34 23.80 16.36 3.88
C GLY A 34 24.19 14.88 3.99
N LYS A 35 24.88 14.31 2.98
CA LYS A 35 25.28 12.90 2.94
C LYS A 35 26.77 12.77 3.23
N ARG A 36 27.13 11.83 4.10
CA ARG A 36 28.53 11.49 4.37
C ARG A 36 29.23 10.93 3.13
N ILE A 37 28.52 10.10 2.35
CA ILE A 37 29.00 9.50 1.11
C ILE A 37 28.34 10.25 -0.05
N THR A 38 29.12 11.06 -0.76
CA THR A 38 28.66 11.87 -1.90
C THR A 38 29.03 11.26 -3.25
N ARG A 39 30.13 10.49 -3.31
CA ARG A 39 30.63 9.85 -4.52
C ARG A 39 30.89 8.37 -4.26
N ALA A 40 30.53 7.52 -5.21
CA ALA A 40 30.69 6.07 -5.09
C ALA A 40 32.17 5.61 -5.07
N HIS A 41 33.12 6.44 -5.52
CA HIS A 41 34.55 6.12 -5.46
C HIS A 41 35.18 6.41 -4.10
N ASP A 42 34.59 7.29 -3.28
CA ASP A 42 35.13 7.62 -1.95
C ASP A 42 34.88 6.50 -0.94
N ASP A 43 33.79 5.74 -1.11
CA ASP A 43 33.43 4.57 -0.31
C ASP A 43 32.49 3.65 -1.11
N ALA A 44 33.08 2.76 -1.91
CA ALA A 44 32.33 1.88 -2.81
C ALA A 44 31.46 0.85 -2.06
N SER A 45 31.96 0.32 -0.94
CA SER A 45 31.22 -0.66 -0.14
C SER A 45 30.08 0.00 0.65
N GLY A 46 30.33 1.18 1.24
CA GLY A 46 29.31 1.98 1.91
C GLY A 46 28.23 2.47 0.95
N SER A 47 28.61 2.92 -0.25
CA SER A 47 27.66 3.30 -1.31
C SER A 47 26.82 2.10 -1.79
N ALA A 48 27.41 0.91 -1.94
CA ALA A 48 26.68 -0.30 -2.33
C ALA A 48 25.71 -0.79 -1.25
N ILE A 49 26.09 -0.72 0.04
CA ILE A 49 25.19 -1.03 1.16
C ILE A 49 24.03 -0.03 1.21
N ALA A 50 24.33 1.27 1.11
CA ALA A 50 23.31 2.31 1.10
C ALA A 50 22.31 2.14 -0.07
N GLY A 51 22.81 1.80 -1.27
CA GLY A 51 21.95 1.50 -2.42
C GLY A 51 21.07 0.27 -2.23
N ARG A 52 21.60 -0.80 -1.60
CA ARG A 52 20.78 -1.98 -1.23
C ARG A 52 19.69 -1.63 -0.23
N MET A 53 20.02 -0.85 0.80
CA MET A 53 19.04 -0.37 1.79
C MET A 53 17.99 0.52 1.13
N GLU A 54 18.38 1.42 0.24
CA GLU A 54 17.43 2.26 -0.50
C GLU A 54 16.49 1.42 -1.38
N SER A 55 17.01 0.41 -2.08
CA SER A 55 16.19 -0.54 -2.83
C SER A 55 15.22 -1.30 -1.93
N GLN A 56 15.67 -1.75 -0.76
CA GLN A 56 14.81 -2.42 0.22
C GLN A 56 13.72 -1.48 0.73
N ILE A 57 14.04 -0.22 1.07
CA ILE A 57 13.06 0.77 1.52
C ILE A 57 12.00 1.04 0.44
N ARG A 58 12.43 1.18 -0.82
CA ARG A 58 11.49 1.35 -1.95
C ARG A 58 10.59 0.11 -2.11
N GLY A 59 11.16 -1.09 -2.01
CA GLY A 59 10.41 -2.34 -2.03
C GLY A 59 9.39 -2.43 -0.89
N LEU A 60 9.81 -2.14 0.34
CA LEU A 60 8.92 -2.10 1.51
C LEU A 60 7.82 -1.05 1.36
N THR A 61 8.13 0.12 0.80
CA THR A 61 7.13 1.18 0.57
C THR A 61 6.05 0.71 -0.41
N MET A 62 6.43 -0.01 -1.47
CA MET A 62 5.48 -0.62 -2.41
C MET A 62 4.68 -1.75 -1.74
N ASN A 63 5.32 -2.59 -0.93
CA ASN A 63 4.63 -3.64 -0.18
C ASN A 63 3.60 -3.07 0.80
N VAL A 64 3.92 -1.96 1.48
CA VAL A 64 2.97 -1.27 2.37
C VAL A 64 1.77 -0.75 1.58
N ARG A 65 1.97 -0.21 0.37
CA ARG A 65 0.84 0.20 -0.49
C ARG A 65 0.00 -1.01 -0.91
N SER A 66 0.64 -2.09 -1.36
CA SER A 66 -0.06 -3.33 -1.74
C SER A 66 -0.83 -3.95 -0.56
N ALA A 67 -0.29 -3.89 0.65
CA ALA A 67 -0.98 -4.36 1.86
C ALA A 67 -2.20 -3.50 2.18
N LYS A 68 -2.12 -2.17 1.97
CA LYS A 68 -3.28 -1.28 2.11
C LYS A 68 -4.37 -1.56 1.07
N ASP A 69 -3.98 -1.87 -0.17
CA ASP A 69 -4.93 -2.27 -1.21
C ASP A 69 -5.61 -3.60 -0.84
N GLY A 70 -4.84 -4.55 -0.29
CA GLY A 70 -5.38 -5.80 0.26
C GLY A 70 -6.35 -5.57 1.43
N GLN A 71 -6.03 -4.63 2.32
CA GLN A 71 -6.93 -4.24 3.40
C GLN A 71 -8.23 -3.63 2.85
N ALA A 72 -8.13 -2.70 1.90
CA ALA A 72 -9.31 -2.08 1.28
C ALA A 72 -10.21 -3.11 0.56
N LEU A 73 -9.61 -4.14 -0.04
CA LEU A 73 -10.33 -5.27 -0.62
C LEU A 73 -11.12 -6.02 0.47
N VAL A 74 -10.47 -6.38 1.58
CA VAL A 74 -11.12 -7.08 2.70
C VAL A 74 -12.23 -6.22 3.32
N ASP A 75 -11.99 -4.93 3.54
CA ASP A 75 -13.01 -4.02 4.08
C ASP A 75 -14.24 -3.93 3.16
N THR A 76 -14.03 -3.94 1.84
CA THR A 76 -15.12 -3.95 0.85
C THR A 76 -15.89 -5.27 0.88
N GLN A 77 -15.19 -6.40 1.03
CA GLN A 77 -15.84 -7.71 1.21
C GLN A 77 -16.64 -7.76 2.52
N GLU A 78 -16.07 -7.26 3.63
CA GLU A 78 -16.73 -7.25 4.93
C GLU A 78 -17.99 -6.40 4.92
N GLY A 79 -17.95 -5.21 4.32
CA GLY A 79 -19.15 -4.36 4.16
C GLY A 79 -20.27 -5.07 3.39
N ALA A 80 -19.94 -5.75 2.29
CA ALA A 80 -20.93 -6.49 1.53
C ALA A 80 -21.47 -7.73 2.27
N MET A 81 -20.62 -8.42 3.04
CA MET A 81 -21.04 -9.53 3.92
C MET A 81 -21.92 -9.05 5.08
N ALA A 82 -21.69 -7.85 5.61
CA ALA A 82 -22.54 -7.26 6.63
C ALA A 82 -23.96 -7.00 6.11
N GLU A 83 -24.10 -6.47 4.89
CA GLU A 83 -25.40 -6.30 4.23
C GLU A 83 -26.12 -7.64 4.01
N ILE A 84 -25.39 -8.67 3.51
CA ILE A 84 -25.95 -10.01 3.34
C ILE A 84 -26.40 -10.60 4.70
N SER A 85 -25.64 -10.40 5.77
CA SER A 85 -26.01 -10.84 7.12
C SER A 85 -27.30 -10.17 7.61
N SER A 86 -27.44 -8.86 7.40
CA SER A 86 -28.67 -8.11 7.71
C SER A 86 -29.89 -8.66 6.96
N ILE A 87 -29.73 -8.93 5.65
CA ILE A 87 -30.79 -9.53 4.83
C ILE A 87 -31.16 -10.93 5.35
N LEU A 88 -30.17 -11.76 5.67
CA LEU A 88 -30.42 -13.10 6.22
C LEU A 88 -31.14 -13.08 7.57
N GLN A 89 -30.85 -12.08 8.42
CA GLN A 89 -31.59 -11.87 9.66
C GLN A 89 -33.05 -11.51 9.36
N ARG A 90 -33.30 -10.62 8.41
CA ARG A 90 -34.66 -10.28 7.97
C ARG A 90 -35.41 -11.48 7.40
N MET A 91 -34.76 -12.30 6.57
CA MET A 91 -35.35 -13.55 6.06
C MET A 91 -35.72 -14.52 7.19
N ARG A 92 -34.91 -14.58 8.26
CA ARG A 92 -35.21 -15.38 9.44
C ARG A 92 -36.43 -14.85 10.20
N GLU A 93 -36.55 -13.53 10.36
CA GLU A 93 -37.75 -12.91 10.94
C GLU A 93 -39.01 -13.28 10.16
N LEU A 94 -38.96 -13.18 8.82
CA LEU A 94 -40.08 -13.56 7.95
C LEU A 94 -40.44 -15.06 8.08
N ALA A 95 -39.44 -15.93 8.23
CA ALA A 95 -39.66 -17.37 8.44
C ALA A 95 -40.35 -17.66 9.78
N VAL A 96 -39.96 -16.96 10.85
CA VAL A 96 -40.62 -17.06 12.17
C VAL A 96 -42.04 -16.51 12.10
N GLN A 97 -42.25 -15.35 11.45
CA GLN A 97 -43.58 -14.77 11.25
C GLN A 97 -44.52 -15.71 10.48
N ALA A 98 -44.01 -16.42 9.47
CA ALA A 98 -44.77 -17.42 8.72
C ALA A 98 -45.16 -18.64 9.57
N THR A 99 -44.40 -18.94 10.64
CA THR A 99 -44.57 -20.13 11.50
C THR A 99 -45.36 -19.84 12.78
N SER A 100 -45.26 -18.63 13.34
CA SER A 100 -45.79 -18.28 14.67
C SER A 100 -47.33 -18.25 14.80
N GLY A 101 -48.09 -18.57 13.74
CA GLY A 101 -49.45 -19.13 13.84
C GLY A 101 -50.55 -18.27 14.49
N THR A 102 -50.26 -17.05 14.96
CA THR A 102 -51.22 -16.18 15.67
C THR A 102 -52.18 -15.43 14.77
N VAL A 103 -51.99 -15.49 13.45
CA VAL A 103 -52.91 -14.88 12.49
C VAL A 103 -53.48 -16.00 11.63
N ASN A 104 -54.80 -16.02 11.50
CA ASN A 104 -55.56 -16.66 10.44
C ASN A 104 -55.07 -16.10 9.07
N LEU A 105 -53.84 -16.43 8.68
CA LEU A 105 -53.26 -15.98 7.42
C LEU A 105 -54.03 -16.69 6.32
N ASN A 106 -54.90 -15.93 5.64
CA ASN A 106 -55.43 -16.34 4.35
C ASN A 106 -54.24 -16.75 3.46
N THR A 107 -54.48 -17.64 2.50
CA THR A 107 -53.46 -18.09 1.53
C THR A 107 -52.71 -16.90 0.88
N SER A 108 -53.37 -15.74 0.78
CA SER A 108 -52.84 -14.46 0.29
C SER A 108 -51.69 -13.90 1.13
N ASP A 109 -51.75 -13.93 2.47
CA ASP A 109 -50.72 -13.31 3.31
C ASP A 109 -49.42 -14.12 3.31
N LYS A 110 -49.54 -15.46 3.24
CA LYS A 110 -48.39 -16.35 3.04
C LYS A 110 -47.72 -16.11 1.68
N ASN A 111 -48.50 -15.79 0.65
CA ASN A 111 -47.95 -15.41 -0.66
C ASN A 111 -47.17 -14.08 -0.60
N TYR A 112 -47.65 -13.07 0.13
CA TYR A 112 -46.90 -11.81 0.28
C TYR A 112 -45.56 -11.99 1.00
N LEU A 113 -45.54 -12.79 2.08
CA LEU A 113 -44.29 -13.12 2.78
C LEU A 113 -43.30 -13.88 1.87
N GLN A 114 -43.80 -14.78 1.02
CA GLN A 114 -42.96 -15.48 0.03
C GLN A 114 -42.40 -14.53 -1.04
N VAL A 115 -43.17 -13.54 -1.48
CA VAL A 115 -42.71 -12.53 -2.45
C VAL A 115 -41.58 -11.69 -1.84
N GLU A 116 -41.73 -11.24 -0.59
CA GLU A 116 -40.67 -10.49 0.12
C GLU A 116 -39.41 -11.35 0.27
N ASN A 117 -39.56 -12.61 0.70
CA ASN A 117 -38.42 -13.51 0.87
C ASN A 117 -37.69 -13.81 -0.46
N LYS A 118 -38.43 -13.90 -1.57
CA LYS A 118 -37.85 -14.06 -2.92
C LYS A 118 -37.10 -12.80 -3.36
N ALA A 119 -37.62 -11.61 -3.06
CA ALA A 119 -36.93 -10.35 -3.36
C ALA A 119 -35.62 -10.22 -2.57
N LEU A 120 -35.62 -10.57 -1.28
CA LEU A 120 -34.42 -10.60 -0.45
C LEU A 120 -33.36 -11.58 -0.99
N LEU A 121 -33.78 -12.75 -1.48
CA LEU A 121 -32.87 -13.71 -2.11
C LEU A 121 -32.26 -13.14 -3.40
N GLN A 122 -33.05 -12.44 -4.21
CA GLN A 122 -32.55 -11.74 -5.40
C GLN A 122 -31.55 -10.64 -5.03
N GLU A 123 -31.78 -9.91 -3.95
CA GLU A 123 -30.86 -8.88 -3.47
C GLU A 123 -29.52 -9.47 -3.02
N ILE A 124 -29.51 -10.60 -2.30
CA ILE A 124 -28.26 -11.31 -1.94
C ILE A 124 -27.46 -11.68 -3.20
N VAL A 125 -28.12 -12.19 -4.23
CA VAL A 125 -27.46 -12.53 -5.51
C VAL A 125 -26.95 -11.27 -6.20
N ALA A 126 -27.71 -10.18 -6.18
CA ALA A 126 -27.30 -8.90 -6.76
C ALA A 126 -26.06 -8.33 -6.06
N ILE A 127 -26.00 -8.36 -4.72
CA ILE A 127 -24.81 -7.97 -3.94
C ILE A 127 -23.61 -8.84 -4.38
N GLY A 128 -23.77 -10.16 -4.45
CA GLY A 128 -22.70 -11.05 -4.88
C GLY A 128 -22.12 -10.75 -6.27
N VAL A 129 -22.95 -10.32 -7.23
CA VAL A 129 -22.54 -10.01 -8.61
C VAL A 129 -22.04 -8.57 -8.78
N ASN A 130 -22.60 -7.63 -8.02
CA ASN A 130 -22.33 -6.20 -8.17
C ASN A 130 -21.19 -5.69 -7.29
N THR A 131 -20.84 -6.39 -6.20
CA THR A 131 -19.68 -6.01 -5.37
C THR A 131 -18.37 -6.26 -6.12
N LYS A 132 -17.71 -5.17 -6.48
CA LYS A 132 -16.45 -5.17 -7.23
C LYS A 132 -15.40 -4.33 -6.52
N PHE A 133 -14.16 -4.79 -6.59
CA PHE A 133 -12.98 -4.01 -6.21
C PHE A 133 -12.06 -3.93 -7.42
N ASN A 134 -11.74 -2.72 -7.88
CA ASN A 134 -10.91 -2.48 -9.05
C ASN A 134 -11.37 -3.32 -10.27
N ASP A 135 -12.66 -3.22 -10.62
CA ASP A 135 -13.37 -3.98 -11.66
C ASP A 135 -13.41 -5.52 -11.50
N THR A 136 -12.86 -6.05 -10.42
CA THR A 136 -12.83 -7.48 -10.14
C THR A 136 -13.95 -7.85 -9.18
N GLN A 137 -14.75 -8.88 -9.49
CA GLN A 137 -15.77 -9.40 -8.57
C GLN A 137 -15.11 -10.15 -7.42
N ILE A 138 -15.45 -9.76 -6.20
CA ILE A 138 -14.75 -10.25 -4.99
C ILE A 138 -15.54 -11.30 -4.20
N LEU A 139 -16.82 -11.49 -4.49
CA LEU A 139 -17.72 -12.40 -3.76
C LEU A 139 -18.14 -13.65 -4.56
N ALA A 140 -17.84 -13.70 -5.86
CA ALA A 140 -18.23 -14.80 -6.74
C ALA A 140 -17.35 -16.07 -6.60
N GLY A 141 -16.45 -16.12 -5.61
CA GLY A 141 -15.58 -17.27 -5.33
C GLY A 141 -14.52 -17.58 -6.39
N ALA A 142 -14.40 -16.74 -7.42
CA ALA A 142 -13.61 -17.04 -8.62
C ALA A 142 -12.20 -16.43 -8.66
N ALA A 143 -11.79 -15.63 -7.67
CA ALA A 143 -10.52 -14.91 -7.73
C ALA A 143 -9.77 -14.89 -6.40
N PHE A 144 -8.83 -15.83 -6.26
CA PHE A 144 -7.55 -15.63 -5.59
C PHE A 144 -6.44 -15.84 -6.62
#